data_AF-A0A8H7DP27-F1
#
_entry.id   AF-A0A8H7DP27-F1
#
_cell.length_a   1.000
_cell.length_b   1.000
_cell.length_c   1.000
_cell.angle_alpha   90.00
_cell.angle_beta   90.00
_cell.angle_gamma   90.00
#
_symmetry.space_group_name_H-M   'P 1'
#
loop_
_entity.id
_entity.type
_entity.pdbx_description
1 polymer ?
#
loop_
_entity_poly.entity_id
_entity_poly.type
_entity_poly.pdbx_seq_one_letter_code
_entity_poly.pdbx_strand_id
1 'polypeptide(L)'
;MTATRSARFSKAASGATACIIAILAILYLCAVYWSYRLLLRAPRPLNKAIGVKLQRYAPGESSHRVAYGFLVFSSLAELGVSSWLLSQYKFNNNAPNDTIVTGLGLLIFCSCWTAITGAAFTVLFIHPVWSTTPWASLGVQGLWVITTWAFWVAGAAITNTSFPALFSRGICYGLVYCKHIQTLFGEWLSMYVPSNLVDSFVALSVLELLVLASGMVVVMWLAWHSTRQILLSAPVS
;
A
#
# COMPACT_ATOMS: atom_id res chain seq x y z
N MET A 1 -5.65 -18.10 -36.21
CA MET A 1 -4.23 -17.98 -35.78
C MET A 1 -4.02 -17.07 -34.54
N THR A 2 -5.05 -16.52 -33.92
CA THR A 2 -4.94 -15.48 -32.87
C THR A 2 -4.87 -16.03 -31.42
N ALA A 3 -5.56 -17.12 -31.11
CA ALA A 3 -5.65 -17.67 -29.75
C ALA A 3 -4.29 -18.12 -29.17
N THR A 4 -3.46 -18.78 -29.97
CA THR A 4 -2.11 -19.24 -29.57
C THR A 4 -1.10 -18.10 -29.40
N ARG A 5 -1.31 -16.94 -30.05
CA ARG A 5 -0.48 -15.74 -29.85
C ARG A 5 -0.84 -15.03 -28.56
N SER A 6 -2.14 -14.84 -28.29
CA SER A 6 -2.64 -14.23 -27.06
C SER A 6 -2.25 -15.05 -25.82
N ALA A 7 -2.38 -16.38 -25.89
CA ALA A 7 -1.97 -17.26 -24.78
C ALA A 7 -0.45 -17.20 -24.49
N ARG A 8 0.39 -17.13 -25.52
CA ARG A 8 1.86 -16.97 -25.35
C ARG A 8 2.21 -15.62 -24.73
N PHE A 9 1.58 -14.54 -25.21
CA PHE A 9 1.78 -13.21 -24.65
C PHE A 9 1.34 -13.14 -23.18
N SER A 10 0.18 -13.70 -22.85
CA SER A 10 -0.33 -13.74 -21.47
C SER A 10 0.63 -14.45 -20.52
N LYS A 11 1.14 -15.63 -20.90
CA LYS A 11 2.16 -16.35 -20.11
C LYS A 11 3.45 -15.55 -19.94
N ALA A 12 3.94 -14.95 -21.03
CA ALA A 12 5.16 -14.13 -20.99
C ALA A 12 4.98 -12.87 -20.12
N ALA A 13 3.84 -12.19 -20.24
CA ALA A 13 3.50 -11.02 -19.42
C ALA A 13 3.40 -11.40 -17.94
N SER A 14 2.71 -12.48 -17.59
CA SER A 14 2.64 -12.96 -16.21
C SER A 14 4.02 -13.30 -15.64
N GLY A 15 4.86 -13.99 -16.42
CA GLY A 15 6.23 -14.30 -16.02
C GLY A 15 7.09 -13.06 -15.82
N ALA A 16 7.04 -12.10 -16.77
CA ALA A 16 7.79 -10.86 -16.67
C ALA A 16 7.36 -10.01 -15.47
N THR A 17 6.05 -9.83 -15.28
CA THR A 17 5.50 -9.10 -14.13
C THR A 17 5.90 -9.77 -12.81
N ALA A 18 5.77 -11.10 -12.69
CA ALA A 18 6.15 -11.82 -11.48
C ALA A 18 7.65 -11.66 -11.16
N CYS A 19 8.53 -11.76 -12.16
CA CYS A 19 9.96 -11.55 -12.00
C CYS A 19 10.28 -10.13 -11.54
N ILE A 20 9.68 -9.11 -12.16
CA ILE A 20 9.91 -7.71 -11.80
C ILE A 20 9.45 -7.45 -10.36
N ILE A 21 8.24 -7.88 -10.00
CA ILE A 21 7.72 -7.71 -8.63
C ILE A 21 8.58 -8.45 -7.61
N ALA A 22 9.03 -9.68 -7.91
CA ALA A 22 9.93 -10.43 -7.04
C ALA A 22 11.28 -9.73 -6.84
N ILE A 23 11.88 -9.19 -7.92
CA ILE A 23 13.14 -8.43 -7.83
C ILE A 23 12.95 -7.19 -6.95
N LEU A 24 11.88 -6.42 -7.16
CA LEU A 24 11.58 -5.24 -6.35
C LEU A 24 11.36 -5.59 -4.87
N ALA A 25 10.62 -6.67 -4.59
CA ALA A 25 10.41 -7.18 -3.24
C ALA A 25 11.71 -7.60 -2.56
N ILE A 26 12.60 -8.30 -3.28
CA ILE A 26 13.92 -8.68 -2.76
C ILE A 26 14.79 -7.45 -2.50
N LEU A 27 14.82 -6.48 -3.42
CA LEU A 27 15.55 -5.23 -3.23
C LEU A 27 15.08 -4.47 -1.99
N TYR A 28 13.76 -4.40 -1.77
CA TYR A 28 13.18 -3.83 -0.56
C TYR A 28 13.62 -4.58 0.70
N LEU A 29 13.54 -5.91 0.72
CA LEU A 29 13.99 -6.72 1.86
C LEU A 29 15.48 -6.54 2.14
N CYS A 30 16.32 -6.48 1.11
CA CYS A 30 17.76 -6.21 1.23
C CYS A 30 18.01 -4.82 1.86
N ALA A 31 17.29 -3.79 1.44
CA ALA A 31 17.42 -2.44 1.99
C ALA A 31 17.00 -2.39 3.47
N VAL A 32 15.89 -3.05 3.83
CA VAL A 32 15.43 -3.15 5.22
C VAL A 32 16.44 -3.94 6.07
N TYR A 33 16.91 -5.09 5.58
CA TYR A 33 17.92 -5.90 6.27
C TYR A 33 19.22 -5.14 6.50
N TRP A 34 19.70 -4.42 5.48
CA TRP A 34 20.90 -3.59 5.58
C TRP A 34 20.73 -2.48 6.63
N SER A 35 19.59 -1.78 6.61
CA SER A 35 19.27 -0.72 7.57
C SER A 35 19.17 -1.27 9.01
N TYR A 36 18.57 -2.44 9.16
CA TYR A 36 18.45 -3.13 10.45
C TYR A 36 19.82 -3.57 11.00
N ARG A 37 20.68 -4.13 10.14
CA ARG A 37 22.07 -4.47 10.50
C ARG A 37 22.86 -3.24 10.95
N LEU A 38 22.64 -2.10 10.33
CA LEU A 38 23.29 -0.85 10.73
C LEU A 38 22.81 -0.38 12.10
N LEU A 39 21.51 -0.48 12.38
CA LEU A 39 20.95 -0.18 13.70
C LEU A 39 21.57 -1.04 14.81
N LEU A 40 21.79 -2.33 14.55
CA LEU A 40 22.45 -3.24 15.51
C LEU A 40 23.92 -2.87 15.77
N ARG A 41 24.62 -2.30 14.79
CA ARG A 41 26.03 -1.91 14.91
C ARG A 41 26.23 -0.57 15.64
N ALA A 42 25.26 0.34 15.53
CA ALA A 42 25.29 1.66 16.16
C ALA A 42 23.99 1.90 16.93
N PRO A 43 23.80 1.27 18.11
CA PRO A 43 22.62 1.49 18.93
C PRO A 43 22.54 2.95 19.35
N ARG A 44 21.36 3.55 19.20
CA ARG A 44 21.14 4.97 19.50
C ARG A 44 21.38 5.22 21.00
N PRO A 45 22.17 6.23 21.40
CA PRO A 45 22.20 6.66 22.79
C PRO A 45 20.85 7.30 23.11
N LEU A 46 20.04 6.60 23.92
CA LEU A 46 18.75 7.08 24.44
C LEU A 46 18.98 8.21 25.48
N ASN A 47 19.39 9.38 25.01
CA ASN A 47 19.79 10.50 25.89
C ASN A 47 18.60 11.32 26.41
N LYS A 48 17.35 10.99 26.03
CA LYS A 48 16.15 11.64 26.59
C LYS A 48 15.32 10.61 27.35
N ALA A 49 15.11 10.87 28.65
CA ALA A 49 14.17 10.14 29.51
C ALA A 49 12.74 10.08 28.91
N ILE A 50 12.41 11.06 28.06
CA ILE A 50 11.17 11.11 27.26
C ILE A 50 11.17 10.02 26.17
N GLY A 51 12.28 9.75 25.49
CA GLY A 51 12.40 8.68 24.49
C GLY A 51 12.24 7.28 25.08
N VAL A 52 12.73 7.07 26.31
CA VAL A 52 12.56 5.82 27.07
C VAL A 52 11.10 5.63 27.53
N LYS A 53 10.42 6.71 27.95
CA LYS A 53 8.98 6.66 28.30
C LYS A 53 8.09 6.48 27.06
N LEU A 54 8.44 7.10 25.93
CA LEU A 54 7.73 6.94 24.66
C LEU A 54 7.89 5.52 24.10
N GLN A 55 9.08 4.92 24.22
CA GLN A 55 9.27 3.49 23.88
C GLN A 55 8.50 2.54 24.80
N ARG A 56 8.37 2.84 26.10
CA ARG A 56 7.58 2.01 27.05
C ARG A 56 6.06 2.12 26.86
N TYR A 57 5.56 3.26 26.39
CA TYR A 57 4.15 3.48 26.09
C TYR A 57 3.78 3.32 24.60
N ALA A 58 4.74 2.89 23.76
CA ALA A 58 4.49 2.51 22.38
C ALA A 58 4.46 0.98 22.23
N PRO A 59 3.42 0.28 22.71
CA PRO A 59 3.15 -1.08 22.26
C PRO A 59 2.89 -1.16 20.74
N GLY A 60 2.81 -0.02 20.03
CA GLY A 60 2.70 0.13 18.58
C GLY A 60 3.98 0.54 17.82
N GLU A 61 5.16 0.48 18.44
CA GLU A 61 6.42 0.74 17.70
C GLU A 61 6.74 -0.36 16.66
N SER A 62 6.26 -1.59 16.90
CA SER A 62 6.33 -2.68 15.92
C SER A 62 5.24 -2.57 14.86
N SER A 63 4.04 -2.08 15.22
CA SER A 63 2.89 -2.07 14.32
C SER A 63 3.06 -1.11 13.14
N HIS A 64 3.73 0.04 13.32
CA HIS A 64 4.00 0.94 12.21
C HIS A 64 4.98 0.33 11.19
N ARG A 65 6.00 -0.42 11.64
CA ARG A 65 6.95 -1.10 10.75
C ARG A 65 6.26 -2.20 9.93
N VAL A 66 5.35 -2.94 10.57
CA VAL A 66 4.53 -3.96 9.90
C VAL A 66 3.56 -3.31 8.91
N ALA A 67 2.94 -2.18 9.28
CA ALA A 67 2.02 -1.45 8.41
C ALA A 67 2.71 -0.91 7.16
N TYR A 68 3.91 -0.32 7.28
CA TYR A 68 4.68 0.12 6.12
C TYR A 68 5.12 -1.04 5.22
N GLY A 69 5.61 -2.13 5.81
CA GLY A 69 5.95 -3.33 5.05
C GLY A 69 4.74 -3.89 4.31
N PHE A 70 3.59 -3.97 4.99
CA PHE A 70 2.33 -4.39 4.39
C PHE A 70 1.94 -3.50 3.20
N LEU A 71 1.96 -2.17 3.36
CA LEU A 71 1.67 -1.22 2.28
C LEU A 71 2.61 -1.37 1.08
N VAL A 72 3.90 -1.63 1.30
CA VAL A 72 4.86 -1.85 0.21
C VAL A 72 4.58 -3.15 -0.52
N PHE A 73 4.31 -4.25 0.19
CA PHE A 73 4.01 -5.54 -0.46
C PHE A 73 2.65 -5.55 -1.17
N SER A 74 1.62 -4.96 -0.57
CA SER A 74 0.30 -4.84 -1.20
C SER A 74 0.36 -3.98 -2.45
N SER A 75 1.07 -2.86 -2.41
CA SER A 75 1.21 -1.97 -3.58
C SER A 75 2.04 -2.62 -4.69
N LEU A 76 3.06 -3.42 -4.36
CA LEU A 76 3.78 -4.21 -5.37
C LEU A 76 2.89 -5.30 -6.00
N ALA A 77 2.02 -5.94 -5.22
CA ALA A 77 1.04 -6.89 -5.77
C ALA A 77 0.04 -6.19 -6.70
N GLU A 78 -0.50 -5.04 -6.28
CA GLU A 78 -1.44 -4.24 -7.07
C GLU A 78 -0.79 -3.71 -8.36
N LEU A 79 0.47 -3.28 -8.29
CA LEU A 79 1.27 -2.91 -9.45
C LEU A 79 1.38 -4.06 -10.45
N GLY A 80 1.59 -5.28 -9.96
CA GLY A 80 1.66 -6.47 -10.79
C GLY A 80 0.35 -6.75 -11.52
N VAL A 81 -0.76 -6.81 -10.79
CA VAL A 81 -2.07 -7.12 -11.38
C VAL A 81 -2.51 -6.02 -12.34
N SER A 82 -2.41 -4.74 -11.95
CA SER A 82 -2.82 -3.61 -12.79
C SER A 82 -1.99 -3.47 -14.07
N SER A 83 -0.66 -3.64 -13.99
CA SER A 83 0.22 -3.59 -15.17
C SER A 83 -0.01 -4.76 -16.13
N TRP A 84 -0.25 -5.96 -15.59
CA TRP A 84 -0.60 -7.12 -16.41
C TRP A 84 -1.92 -6.91 -17.13
N LEU A 85 -2.94 -6.42 -16.41
CA LEU A 85 -4.29 -6.21 -16.94
C LEU A 85 -4.28 -5.14 -18.04
N LEU A 86 -3.61 -4.01 -17.80
CA LEU A 86 -3.41 -2.96 -18.80
C LEU A 86 -2.71 -3.49 -20.05
N SER A 87 -1.70 -4.34 -19.88
CA SER A 87 -0.97 -4.96 -20.99
C SER A 87 -1.86 -5.91 -21.79
N GLN A 88 -2.71 -6.71 -21.14
CA GLN A 88 -3.68 -7.57 -21.82
C GLN A 88 -4.72 -6.76 -22.59
N TYR A 89 -5.25 -5.70 -22.00
CA TYR A 89 -6.25 -4.84 -22.64
C TYR A 89 -5.71 -4.15 -23.89
N LYS A 90 -4.47 -3.63 -23.82
CA LYS A 90 -3.80 -3.01 -24.98
C LYS A 90 -3.41 -4.03 -26.05
N PHE A 91 -2.91 -5.20 -25.67
CA PHE A 91 -2.45 -6.21 -26.64
C PHE A 91 -3.61 -6.86 -27.40
N ASN A 92 -4.72 -7.15 -26.71
CA ASN A 92 -5.88 -7.80 -27.31
C ASN A 92 -6.93 -6.81 -27.82
N ASN A 93 -6.72 -5.49 -27.65
CA ASN A 93 -7.67 -4.42 -27.98
C ASN A 93 -9.10 -4.71 -27.48
N ASN A 94 -9.20 -5.27 -26.26
CA ASN A 94 -10.45 -5.70 -25.65
C ASN A 94 -10.78 -4.88 -24.39
N ALA A 95 -10.31 -3.63 -24.34
CA ALA A 95 -10.67 -2.71 -23.28
C ALA A 95 -12.18 -2.43 -23.36
N PRO A 96 -12.95 -2.73 -22.30
CA PRO A 96 -14.40 -2.51 -22.29
C PRO A 96 -14.80 -1.02 -22.32
N ASN A 97 -13.94 -0.13 -21.83
CA ASN A 97 -14.14 1.32 -21.83
C ASN A 97 -12.77 2.02 -21.70
N ASP A 98 -12.63 3.25 -22.17
CA ASP A 98 -11.43 4.06 -21.96
C ASP A 98 -11.24 4.44 -20.48
N THR A 99 -12.33 4.55 -19.72
CA THR A 99 -12.28 4.85 -18.28
C THR A 99 -11.50 3.80 -17.48
N ILE A 100 -11.58 2.51 -17.84
CA ILE A 100 -10.82 1.47 -17.12
C ILE A 100 -9.32 1.57 -17.40
N VAL A 101 -8.93 2.00 -18.61
CA VAL A 101 -7.52 2.20 -18.97
C VAL A 101 -6.94 3.34 -18.13
N THR A 102 -7.69 4.43 -17.96
CA THR A 102 -7.32 5.55 -17.08
C THR A 102 -7.28 5.14 -15.61
N GLY A 103 -8.28 4.37 -15.14
CA GLY A 103 -8.32 3.84 -13.78
C GLY A 103 -7.11 2.95 -13.45
N LEU A 104 -6.79 1.99 -14.33
CA LEU A 104 -5.60 1.13 -14.20
C LEU A 104 -4.30 1.93 -14.25
N GLY A 105 -4.22 2.95 -15.12
CA GLY A 105 -3.06 3.85 -15.17
C GLY A 105 -2.84 4.61 -13.86
N LEU A 106 -3.92 5.13 -13.27
CA LEU A 106 -3.84 5.80 -11.97
C LEU A 106 -3.44 4.82 -10.87
N LEU A 107 -3.96 3.58 -10.87
CA LEU A 107 -3.59 2.58 -9.87
C LEU A 107 -2.13 2.15 -9.95
N ILE A 108 -1.58 2.01 -11.16
CA ILE A 108 -0.15 1.79 -11.36
C ILE A 108 0.65 2.93 -10.72
N PHE A 109 0.21 4.18 -10.94
CA PHE A 109 0.85 5.34 -10.31
C PHE A 109 0.73 5.30 -8.77
N CYS A 110 -0.46 5.05 -8.22
CA CYS A 110 -0.68 4.95 -6.78
C CYS A 110 0.18 3.84 -6.15
N SER A 111 0.27 2.71 -6.83
CA SER A 111 1.06 1.56 -6.40
C SER A 111 2.56 1.88 -6.39
N CYS A 112 3.08 2.46 -7.48
CA CYS A 112 4.47 2.92 -7.54
C CYS A 112 4.78 3.99 -6.49
N TRP A 113 3.90 4.98 -6.33
CA TRP A 113 4.02 6.03 -5.32
C TRP A 113 4.13 5.41 -3.93
N THR A 114 3.18 4.54 -3.57
CA THR A 114 3.10 3.91 -2.25
C THR A 114 4.29 3.00 -1.98
N ALA A 115 4.70 2.18 -2.96
CA ALA A 115 5.85 1.29 -2.84
C ALA A 115 7.15 2.07 -2.61
N ILE A 116 7.42 3.10 -3.42
CA ILE A 116 8.67 3.89 -3.33
C ILE A 116 8.70 4.69 -2.04
N THR A 117 7.64 5.44 -1.75
CA THR A 117 7.60 6.33 -0.59
C THR A 117 7.47 5.54 0.71
N GLY A 118 6.68 4.47 0.74
CA GLY A 118 6.58 3.55 1.89
C GLY A 118 7.91 2.86 2.18
N ALA A 119 8.65 2.42 1.16
CA ALA A 119 9.99 1.88 1.33
C ALA A 119 10.97 2.93 1.87
N ALA A 120 10.93 4.15 1.34
CA ALA A 120 11.76 5.26 1.81
C ALA A 120 11.48 5.59 3.29
N PHE A 121 10.21 5.72 3.69
CA PHE A 121 9.84 5.95 5.09
C PHE A 121 10.32 4.80 5.98
N THR A 122 10.17 3.55 5.55
CA THR A 122 10.65 2.39 6.30
C THR A 122 12.15 2.49 6.59
N VAL A 123 12.95 2.79 5.57
CA VAL A 123 14.41 2.94 5.71
C VAL A 123 14.76 4.16 6.59
N LEU A 124 14.11 5.30 6.38
CA LEU A 124 14.35 6.52 7.16
C LEU A 124 14.15 6.32 8.66
N PHE A 125 13.09 5.60 9.06
CA PHE A 125 12.80 5.36 10.48
C PHE A 125 13.73 4.32 11.12
N ILE A 126 14.15 3.30 10.37
CA ILE A 126 15.11 2.30 10.86
C ILE A 126 16.52 2.90 10.97
N HIS A 127 16.93 3.71 10.00
CA HIS A 127 18.30 4.21 9.89
C HIS A 127 18.65 5.16 11.07
N PRO A 128 19.73 4.89 11.83
CA PRO A 128 20.04 5.62 13.06
C PRO A 128 20.30 7.11 12.82
N VAL A 129 20.93 7.48 11.70
CA VAL A 129 21.27 8.87 11.37
C VAL A 129 20.11 9.62 10.71
N TRP A 130 19.26 8.94 9.95
CA TRP A 130 18.21 9.63 9.17
C TRP A 130 16.95 9.89 9.97
N SER A 131 16.73 9.10 11.02
CA SER A 131 15.63 9.29 11.96
C SER A 131 15.66 10.65 12.70
N THR A 132 16.80 11.34 12.76
CA THR A 132 16.93 12.66 13.38
C THR A 132 16.69 13.81 12.40
N THR A 133 16.45 13.51 11.11
CA THR A 133 16.21 14.54 10.10
C THR A 133 14.77 15.06 10.17
N PRO A 134 14.50 16.31 9.73
CA PRO A 134 13.14 16.87 9.71
C PRO A 134 12.14 16.05 8.89
N TRP A 135 12.62 15.26 7.93
CA TRP A 135 11.83 14.35 7.10
C TRP A 135 11.21 13.19 7.89
N ALA A 136 11.78 12.84 9.03
CA ALA A 136 11.23 11.87 9.97
C ALA A 136 10.16 12.46 10.92
N SER A 137 9.71 13.70 10.66
CA SER A 137 8.66 14.36 11.45
C SER A 137 7.29 13.75 11.23
N LEU A 138 6.49 13.71 12.30
CA LEU A 138 5.08 13.31 12.29
C LEU A 138 4.24 14.11 11.28
N GLY A 139 4.60 15.38 11.05
CA GLY A 139 3.88 16.23 10.09
C GLY A 139 4.07 15.76 8.64
N VAL A 140 5.30 15.39 8.26
CA VAL A 140 5.61 14.89 6.91
C VAL A 140 4.94 13.53 6.69
N GLN A 141 4.97 12.67 7.71
CA GLN A 141 4.28 11.39 7.70
C GLN A 141 2.77 11.56 7.54
N GLY A 142 2.15 12.47 8.29
CA GLY A 142 0.71 12.77 8.20
C GLY A 142 0.30 13.29 6.83
N LEU A 143 1.06 14.25 6.28
CA LEU A 143 0.81 14.77 4.94
C LEU A 143 0.95 13.67 3.87
N TRP A 144 1.95 12.80 4.01
CA TRP A 144 2.14 11.67 3.12
C TRP A 144 0.97 10.67 3.18
N VAL A 145 0.50 10.32 4.38
CA VAL A 145 -0.65 9.40 4.54
C VAL A 145 -1.89 9.98 3.86
N ILE A 146 -2.19 11.26 4.08
CA ILE A 146 -3.37 11.93 3.49
C ILE A 146 -3.27 11.97 1.96
N THR A 147 -2.08 12.32 1.43
CA THR A 147 -1.85 12.40 -0.02
C THR A 147 -2.00 11.02 -0.66
N THR A 148 -1.41 10.00 -0.03
CA THR A 148 -1.47 8.61 -0.50
C THR A 148 -2.90 8.10 -0.45
N TRP A 149 -3.63 8.36 0.64
CA TRP A 149 -5.04 8.02 0.76
C TRP A 149 -5.90 8.67 -0.34
N ALA A 150 -5.68 9.96 -0.63
CA ALA A 150 -6.42 10.66 -1.69
C ALA A 150 -6.19 10.04 -3.08
N PHE A 151 -4.95 9.63 -3.38
CA PHE A 151 -4.64 8.91 -4.62
C PHE A 151 -5.38 7.58 -4.71
N TRP A 152 -5.38 6.78 -3.65
CA TRP A 152 -6.09 5.50 -3.62
C TRP A 152 -7.61 5.67 -3.74
N VAL A 153 -8.19 6.66 -3.07
CA VAL A 153 -9.62 6.98 -3.20
C VAL A 153 -9.97 7.39 -4.62
N ALA A 154 -9.15 8.23 -5.26
CA ALA A 154 -9.35 8.63 -6.65
C ALA A 154 -9.24 7.43 -7.61
N GLY A 155 -8.24 6.57 -7.43
CA GLY A 155 -8.07 5.33 -8.20
C GLY A 155 -9.27 4.39 -8.07
N ALA A 156 -9.76 4.19 -6.84
CA ALA A 156 -10.94 3.39 -6.56
C ALA A 156 -12.21 4.00 -7.18
N ALA A 157 -12.40 5.32 -7.06
CA ALA A 157 -13.56 6.01 -7.61
C ALA A 157 -13.63 5.90 -9.15
N ILE A 158 -12.54 6.18 -9.85
CA ILE A 158 -12.49 6.08 -11.32
C ILE A 158 -12.74 4.64 -11.77
N THR A 159 -12.13 3.66 -11.09
CA THR A 159 -12.34 2.25 -11.42
C THR A 159 -13.78 1.81 -11.15
N ASN A 160 -14.39 2.29 -10.07
CA ASN A 160 -15.81 2.05 -9.76
C ASN A 160 -16.75 2.63 -10.82
N THR A 161 -16.48 3.84 -11.32
CA THR A 161 -17.29 4.41 -12.42
C THR A 161 -17.22 3.59 -13.72
N SER A 162 -16.17 2.80 -13.90
CA SER A 162 -16.04 1.92 -15.07
C SER A 162 -16.96 0.70 -14.97
N PHE A 163 -17.22 0.18 -13.75
CA PHE A 163 -18.04 -1.03 -13.52
C PHE A 163 -18.87 -0.95 -12.22
N PRO A 164 -19.87 -0.06 -12.11
CA PRO A 164 -20.63 0.09 -10.87
C PRO A 164 -21.39 -1.19 -10.47
N ALA A 165 -21.77 -2.03 -11.43
CA ALA A 165 -22.42 -3.32 -11.19
C ALA A 165 -21.49 -4.35 -10.54
N LEU A 166 -20.17 -4.25 -10.76
CA LEU A 166 -19.19 -5.12 -10.11
C LEU A 166 -19.11 -4.82 -8.61
N PHE A 167 -19.12 -3.53 -8.26
CA PHE A 167 -19.00 -3.08 -6.87
C PHE A 167 -20.30 -3.22 -6.08
N SER A 168 -21.47 -3.08 -6.74
CA SER A 168 -22.77 -3.14 -6.06
C SER A 168 -23.41 -4.52 -6.02
N ARG A 169 -23.04 -5.42 -6.95
CA ARG A 169 -23.72 -6.73 -7.10
C ARG A 169 -22.75 -7.90 -7.34
N GLY A 170 -21.44 -7.66 -7.45
CA GLY A 170 -20.45 -8.70 -7.77
C GLY A 170 -20.57 -9.28 -9.18
N ILE A 171 -21.36 -8.66 -10.07
CA ILE A 171 -21.68 -9.22 -11.38
C ILE A 171 -20.71 -8.68 -12.45
N CYS A 172 -20.10 -9.59 -13.20
CA CYS A 172 -19.19 -9.28 -14.32
C CYS A 172 -19.84 -9.58 -15.68
N TYR A 173 -20.80 -8.77 -16.12
CA TYR A 173 -21.28 -8.87 -17.50
C TYR A 173 -20.32 -8.13 -18.46
N GLY A 174 -19.85 -8.82 -19.50
CA GLY A 174 -19.02 -8.22 -20.56
C GLY A 174 -17.54 -8.02 -20.23
N LEU A 175 -17.07 -8.46 -19.05
CA LEU A 175 -15.66 -8.35 -18.65
C LEU A 175 -14.88 -9.63 -18.94
N VAL A 176 -13.91 -9.54 -19.87
CA VAL A 176 -13.03 -10.66 -20.24
C VAL A 176 -12.15 -11.12 -19.05
N TYR A 177 -11.70 -10.17 -18.21
CA TYR A 177 -10.79 -10.43 -17.09
C TYR A 177 -11.43 -10.14 -15.73
N CYS A 178 -12.69 -10.54 -15.54
CA CYS A 178 -13.47 -10.33 -14.31
C CYS A 178 -12.71 -10.68 -13.03
N LYS A 179 -12.16 -11.90 -12.93
CA LYS A 179 -11.47 -12.37 -11.72
C LYS A 179 -10.30 -11.47 -11.29
N HIS A 180 -9.54 -10.96 -12.26
CA HIS A 180 -8.39 -10.09 -11.97
C HIS A 180 -8.83 -8.68 -11.54
N ILE A 181 -10.00 -8.22 -11.95
CA ILE A 181 -10.55 -6.94 -11.48
C ILE A 181 -11.17 -7.13 -10.08
N GLN A 182 -11.81 -8.27 -9.83
CA GLN A 182 -12.28 -8.64 -8.49
C GLN A 182 -11.12 -8.78 -7.49
N THR A 183 -9.92 -9.20 -7.89
CA THR A 183 -8.78 -9.20 -6.97
C THR A 183 -8.32 -7.78 -6.59
N LEU A 184 -8.46 -6.81 -7.49
CA LEU A 184 -8.10 -5.42 -7.22
C LEU A 184 -9.13 -4.74 -6.28
N PHE A 185 -10.43 -4.98 -6.49
CA PHE A 185 -11.52 -4.20 -5.87
C PHE A 185 -12.74 -4.98 -5.37
N GLY A 186 -12.73 -6.31 -5.47
CA GLY A 186 -13.88 -7.16 -5.16
C GLY A 186 -14.34 -7.04 -3.71
N GLU A 187 -15.64 -7.16 -3.52
CA GLU A 187 -16.30 -6.97 -2.23
C GLU A 187 -15.66 -7.79 -1.07
N TRP A 188 -15.62 -7.20 0.13
CA TRP A 188 -15.14 -7.80 1.38
C TRP A 188 -16.20 -8.69 2.08
N LEU A 189 -17.37 -8.89 1.46
CA LEU A 189 -18.52 -9.52 2.14
C LEU A 189 -18.58 -11.04 1.94
N SER A 190 -17.60 -11.75 2.47
CA SER A 190 -17.87 -13.10 2.99
C SER A 190 -17.14 -13.32 4.30
N MET A 191 -17.71 -12.74 5.35
CA MET A 191 -17.54 -13.20 6.74
C MET A 191 -18.34 -14.51 6.96
N TYR A 192 -18.30 -15.45 6.01
CA TYR A 192 -18.83 -16.80 6.14
C TYR A 192 -17.96 -17.76 5.30
N VAL A 193 -16.85 -18.18 5.91
CA VAL A 193 -15.97 -19.22 5.35
C VAL A 193 -16.48 -20.59 5.81
N PRO A 194 -16.70 -21.53 4.87
CA PRO A 194 -16.26 -22.90 5.11
C PRO A 194 -15.19 -23.32 4.08
N SER A 195 -14.03 -23.62 4.65
CA SER A 195 -12.95 -24.56 4.29
C SER A 195 -12.96 -25.30 2.95
N ASN A 196 -12.55 -24.64 1.86
CA ASN A 196 -11.77 -25.31 0.80
C ASN A 196 -10.65 -24.34 0.38
N LEU A 197 -9.40 -24.76 0.55
CA LEU A 197 -8.18 -23.95 0.45
C LEU A 197 -8.08 -23.05 -0.82
N VAL A 198 -7.59 -21.83 -0.58
CA VAL A 198 -6.85 -20.89 -1.47
C VAL A 198 -7.55 -19.88 -2.41
N ASP A 199 -8.86 -19.62 -2.31
CA ASP A 199 -9.50 -18.54 -3.10
C ASP A 199 -10.09 -17.39 -2.25
N SER A 200 -9.46 -17.04 -1.12
CA SER A 200 -9.76 -15.77 -0.42
C SER A 200 -9.18 -14.61 -1.22
N PHE A 201 -9.94 -14.13 -2.21
CA PHE A 201 -9.63 -12.91 -2.94
C PHE A 201 -9.78 -11.70 -2.03
N VAL A 202 -8.68 -11.26 -1.46
CA VAL A 202 -8.60 -10.04 -0.65
C VAL A 202 -8.54 -8.85 -1.60
N ALA A 203 -9.50 -7.91 -1.51
CA ALA A 203 -9.38 -6.64 -2.21
C ALA A 203 -8.23 -5.82 -1.63
N LEU A 204 -7.09 -5.88 -2.31
CA LEU A 204 -5.84 -5.25 -1.90
C LEU A 204 -6.02 -3.74 -1.73
N SER A 205 -6.67 -3.07 -2.70
CA SER A 205 -6.95 -1.63 -2.62
C SER A 205 -7.81 -1.23 -1.41
N VAL A 206 -8.79 -2.06 -1.02
CA VAL A 206 -9.66 -1.79 0.14
C VAL A 206 -8.86 -1.94 1.43
N LEU A 207 -8.01 -2.96 1.54
CA LEU A 207 -7.12 -3.09 2.69
C LEU A 207 -6.16 -1.91 2.80
N GLU A 208 -5.60 -1.44 1.69
CA GLU A 208 -4.73 -0.26 1.70
C GLU A 208 -5.47 0.99 2.18
N LEU A 209 -6.69 1.21 1.69
CA LEU A 209 -7.54 2.30 2.15
C LEU A 209 -7.83 2.23 3.65
N LEU A 210 -8.13 1.04 4.17
CA LEU A 210 -8.37 0.84 5.61
C LEU A 210 -7.10 1.07 6.44
N VAL A 211 -5.95 0.58 5.98
CA VAL A 211 -4.67 0.79 6.66
C VAL A 211 -4.32 2.27 6.67
N LEU A 212 -4.46 2.98 5.54
CA LEU A 212 -4.21 4.42 5.46
C LEU A 212 -5.19 5.22 6.33
N ALA A 213 -6.48 4.86 6.35
CA ALA A 213 -7.48 5.48 7.22
C ALA A 213 -7.14 5.29 8.70
N SER A 214 -6.75 4.07 9.09
CA SER A 214 -6.29 3.80 10.46
C SER A 214 -5.04 4.62 10.80
N GLY A 215 -4.13 4.79 9.84
CA GLY A 215 -2.93 5.63 9.97
C GLY A 215 -3.28 7.09 10.25
N MET A 216 -4.27 7.65 9.54
CA MET A 216 -4.74 9.02 9.78
C MET A 216 -5.29 9.20 11.20
N VAL A 217 -6.10 8.24 11.69
CA VAL A 217 -6.64 8.27 13.06
C VAL A 217 -5.51 8.25 14.08
N VAL A 218 -4.48 7.42 13.89
CA VAL A 218 -3.32 7.33 14.79
C VAL A 218 -2.52 8.64 14.78
N VAL A 219 -2.23 9.21 13.61
CA VAL A 219 -1.50 10.49 13.50
C VAL A 219 -2.29 11.61 14.17
N MET A 220 -3.60 11.67 13.95
CA MET A 220 -4.47 12.67 14.56
C MET A 220 -4.53 12.50 16.09
N TRP A 221 -4.60 11.26 16.58
CA TRP A 221 -4.54 10.97 18.01
C TRP A 221 -3.21 11.39 18.65
N LEU A 222 -2.08 11.12 17.97
CA LEU A 222 -0.76 11.54 18.43
C LEU A 222 -0.62 13.07 18.45
N ALA A 223 -1.11 13.75 17.41
CA ALA A 223 -1.11 15.21 17.33
C ALA A 223 -1.93 15.81 18.48
N TRP A 224 -3.14 15.30 18.71
CA TRP A 224 -4.00 15.71 19.82
C TRP A 224 -3.33 15.52 21.18
N HIS A 225 -2.72 14.34 21.41
CA HIS A 225 -2.04 14.04 22.66
C HIS A 225 -0.84 14.98 22.90
N SER A 226 -0.08 15.29 21.84
CA SER A 226 1.03 16.25 21.89
C SER A 226 0.56 17.65 22.31
N THR A 227 -0.49 18.17 21.67
CA THR A 227 -1.07 19.48 22.00
C THR A 227 -1.58 19.54 23.44
N ARG A 228 -2.24 18.47 23.90
CA ARG A 228 -2.74 18.38 25.27
C ARG A 228 -1.62 18.46 26.30
N GLN A 229 -0.49 17.80 26.05
CA GLN A 229 0.66 17.85 26.97
C GLN A 229 1.25 19.26 27.06
N ILE A 230 1.37 19.97 25.93
CA ILE A 230 1.86 21.35 25.90
C ILE A 230 0.96 22.26 26.73
N LEU A 231 -0.36 22.17 26.53
CA LEU A 231 -1.35 22.96 27.27
C LEU A 231 -1.30 22.71 28.78
N LEU A 232 -1.10 21.46 29.21
CA LEU A 232 -1.01 21.10 30.63
C LEU A 232 0.32 21.51 31.28
N SER A 233 1.37 21.68 30.47
CA SER A 233 2.71 22.12 30.93
C SER A 233 2.92 23.63 30.88
N ALA A 234 1.97 24.39 30.32
CA ALA A 234 2.03 25.84 30.30
C ALA A 234 1.86 26.37 31.74
N PRO A 235 2.81 27.16 32.27
CA PRO A 235 2.64 27.77 33.58
C PRO A 235 1.42 28.69 33.55
N VAL A 236 0.56 28.55 34.56
CA VAL A 236 -0.53 29.51 34.82
C VAL A 236 0.13 30.82 35.20
N SER A 237 0.13 31.78 34.27
CA SER A 237 0.52 33.17 34.51
C SER A 237 -0.58 33.93 35.21
#